data_AF-A6IQQ0-F1
#
_entry.id   AF-A6IQQ0-F1
#
_cell.length_a   1.000
_cell.length_b   1.000
_cell.length_c   1.000
_cell.angle_alpha   90.00
_cell.angle_beta   90.00
_cell.angle_gamma   90.00
#
_symmetry.space_group_name_H-M   'P 1'
#
loop_
_entity.id
_entity.type
_entity.pdbx_description
1 polymer ?
#
loop_
_entity_poly.entity_id
_entity_poly.type
_entity_poly.pdbx_seq_one_letter_code
_entity_poly.pdbx_strand_id
1 'polypeptide(L)'
;MNVTVRFLRPFARYLVPYTFHRTRSNSYSRVLQRYVSSKVPSLPCHNKDSTSPPEQLELDGWKTTMKSSIQENGVSVVSDKDEDSLAATRELIEMWRLLGKEVPEHITEEELKTLMECASKSAKKKYLRYLYGKEMMKKAKQMKKEMKAAAREEAKRARSLEPSTGEEQRDFMFLRLWDRQTNIALGWKGVQAMQFGQPLVFDMAYDNYMKPSELQNTVSQLLESEGWNRRNVDPFHIYFCNLEVDGAYHRELVKRYGEKWDKLLLTATEKSPVDLFPKDSIIYLTADSPNVMTTFKHDKIYIIGSFVDKNTQTGTSLAKAKRQNLATECLPLDKYLQWDVGNKNLTLDQMIRILLCLKNTGNWEEALKFVPRRKHTGYLEVPEHSQAAFRKLKKTKTLNSFRKGSLNVHMWKR
;
A
#
# COMPACT_ATOMS: atom_id res chain seq x y z
N MET A 1 -48.94 -24.97 44.07
CA MET A 1 -47.90 -25.76 43.36
C MET A 1 -46.64 -24.90 43.30
N ASN A 2 -45.65 -25.23 44.14
CA ASN A 2 -44.36 -24.53 44.20
C ASN A 2 -43.46 -25.02 43.07
N VAL A 3 -42.96 -24.11 42.24
CA VAL A 3 -41.93 -24.41 41.24
C VAL A 3 -40.63 -23.74 41.68
N THR A 4 -39.73 -24.56 42.20
CA THR A 4 -38.38 -24.20 42.65
C THR A 4 -37.44 -24.18 41.45
N VAL A 5 -36.91 -23.02 41.06
CA VAL A 5 -35.86 -22.91 40.04
C VAL A 5 -34.50 -22.79 40.76
N ARG A 6 -33.67 -23.84 40.64
CA ARG A 6 -32.31 -23.89 41.19
C ARG A 6 -31.35 -23.12 40.28
N PHE A 7 -30.69 -22.11 40.83
CA PHE A 7 -29.53 -21.46 40.21
C PHE A 7 -28.28 -22.34 40.36
N LEU A 8 -27.69 -22.78 39.25
CA LEU A 8 -26.36 -23.40 39.22
C LEU A 8 -25.29 -22.31 39.28
N ARG A 9 -24.37 -22.43 40.25
CA ARG A 9 -23.23 -21.53 40.47
C ARG A 9 -22.25 -21.53 39.29
N PRO A 10 -21.59 -20.39 39.00
CA PRO A 10 -20.51 -20.33 38.02
C PRO A 10 -19.23 -20.96 38.58
N PHE A 11 -18.57 -21.80 37.79
CA PHE A 11 -17.23 -22.31 38.06
C PHE A 11 -16.22 -21.17 38.15
N ALA A 12 -15.50 -21.11 39.27
CA ALA A 12 -14.34 -20.26 39.47
C ALA A 12 -13.24 -20.65 38.48
N ARG A 13 -12.82 -19.72 37.62
CA ARG A 13 -11.56 -19.86 36.86
C ARG A 13 -10.44 -19.22 37.68
N TYR A 14 -9.53 -20.07 38.16
CA TYR A 14 -8.22 -19.66 38.63
C TYR A 14 -7.46 -18.93 37.51
N LEU A 15 -7.12 -17.66 37.75
CA LEU A 15 -6.13 -16.92 36.98
C LEU A 15 -4.74 -17.37 37.43
N VAL A 16 -4.01 -18.07 36.56
CA VAL A 16 -2.56 -18.23 36.68
C VAL A 16 -1.90 -17.33 35.64
N PRO A 17 -1.01 -16.40 36.02
CA PRO A 17 -0.28 -15.58 35.07
C PRO A 17 0.86 -16.43 34.47
N TYR A 18 0.68 -16.91 33.24
CA TYR A 18 1.79 -17.48 32.47
C TYR A 18 2.51 -16.36 31.74
N THR A 19 3.64 -15.93 32.32
CA THR A 19 4.60 -15.02 31.70
C THR A 19 5.41 -15.77 30.66
N PHE A 20 5.17 -15.52 29.37
CA PHE A 20 6.08 -15.98 28.32
C PHE A 20 7.31 -15.05 28.26
N HIS A 21 8.43 -15.52 28.81
CA HIS A 21 9.74 -15.01 28.45
C HIS A 21 10.01 -15.34 26.98
N ARG A 22 9.93 -14.33 26.10
CA ARG A 22 10.25 -14.47 24.68
C ARG A 22 11.75 -14.24 24.48
N THR A 23 12.55 -15.29 24.59
CA THR A 23 13.90 -15.32 24.00
C THR A 23 13.77 -15.33 22.48
N ARG A 24 14.03 -14.19 21.84
CA ARG A 24 14.21 -14.10 20.38
C ARG A 24 15.55 -14.76 20.03
N SER A 25 15.54 -16.03 19.64
CA SER A 25 16.63 -16.58 18.84
C SER A 25 16.46 -16.05 17.41
N ASN A 26 17.37 -15.15 17.04
CA ASN A 26 17.44 -14.54 15.73
C ASN A 26 18.31 -15.45 14.84
N SER A 27 17.73 -16.51 14.27
CA SER A 27 18.46 -17.49 13.45
C SER A 27 17.90 -17.61 12.04
N TYR A 28 17.86 -16.49 11.31
CA TYR A 28 17.78 -16.47 9.84
C TYR A 28 18.53 -15.24 9.29
N SER A 29 19.88 -15.27 9.30
CA SER A 29 20.67 -14.29 8.54
C SER A 29 22.05 -14.79 8.08
N ARG A 30 22.29 -16.10 7.97
CA ARG A 30 23.66 -16.63 7.79
C ARG A 30 23.92 -17.51 6.56
N VAL A 31 23.23 -17.28 5.44
CA VAL A 31 23.48 -18.05 4.19
C VAL A 31 23.73 -17.21 2.92
N LEU A 32 23.70 -15.87 2.96
CA LEU A 32 23.96 -15.07 1.74
C LEU A 32 25.03 -13.99 1.92
N GLN A 33 26.23 -14.41 2.31
CA GLN A 33 27.42 -13.55 2.24
C GLN A 33 28.71 -14.37 2.04
N ARG A 34 28.75 -15.14 0.96
CA ARG A 34 30.00 -15.58 0.34
C ARG A 34 29.79 -15.60 -1.16
N TYR A 35 30.10 -14.49 -1.82
CA TYR A 35 30.58 -14.37 -3.21
C TYR A 35 30.60 -12.89 -3.60
N VAL A 36 31.55 -12.15 -3.01
CA VAL A 36 32.10 -10.94 -3.64
C VAL A 36 33.59 -10.98 -3.36
N SER A 37 34.33 -11.64 -4.25
CA SER A 37 35.78 -11.51 -4.35
C SER A 37 36.06 -10.84 -5.69
N SER A 38 36.43 -9.57 -5.62
CA SER A 38 36.93 -8.79 -6.74
C SER A 38 38.36 -9.20 -7.03
N LYS A 39 38.54 -10.09 -8.02
CA LYS A 39 39.82 -10.25 -8.73
C LYS A 39 39.51 -10.35 -10.22
N VAL A 40 39.70 -9.22 -10.89
CA VAL A 40 39.77 -9.14 -12.36
C VAL A 40 41.08 -9.83 -12.78
N PRO A 41 41.05 -10.89 -13.60
CA PRO A 41 42.25 -11.34 -14.30
C PRO A 41 42.49 -10.37 -15.46
N SER A 42 43.62 -9.70 -15.45
CA SER A 42 44.17 -8.97 -16.59
C SER A 42 44.36 -9.92 -17.77
N LEU A 43 43.67 -9.65 -18.89
CA LEU A 43 43.97 -10.28 -20.17
C LEU A 43 45.29 -9.74 -20.73
N PRO A 44 46.12 -10.57 -21.38
CA PRO A 44 47.44 -10.17 -21.84
C PRO A 44 47.36 -9.34 -23.12
N CYS A 45 48.09 -8.22 -23.15
CA CYS A 45 48.48 -7.55 -24.38
C CYS A 45 49.40 -8.47 -25.20
N HIS A 46 49.01 -8.73 -26.45
CA HIS A 46 49.96 -9.08 -27.50
C HIS A 46 50.17 -7.86 -28.41
N ASN A 47 51.42 -7.40 -28.46
CA ASN A 47 51.91 -6.50 -29.50
C ASN A 47 52.28 -7.33 -30.74
N LYS A 48 51.89 -6.89 -31.94
CA LYS A 48 52.76 -6.32 -33.00
C LYS A 48 52.11 -6.32 -34.39
N ASP A 49 52.15 -5.12 -34.96
CA ASP A 49 52.55 -4.74 -36.33
C ASP A 49 51.64 -4.98 -37.57
N SER A 50 51.40 -3.83 -38.23
CA SER A 50 51.25 -3.57 -39.67
C SER A 50 50.03 -4.09 -40.43
N THR A 51 49.04 -3.22 -40.70
CA THR A 51 48.30 -3.15 -41.99
C THR A 51 47.68 -1.74 -42.18
N SER A 52 47.66 -1.27 -43.42
CA SER A 52 47.33 0.06 -44.00
C SER A 52 45.97 0.69 -43.63
N PRO A 53 45.79 2.03 -43.82
CA PRO A 53 44.53 2.71 -43.50
C PRO A 53 43.38 2.29 -44.43
N PRO A 54 42.12 2.24 -43.95
CA PRO A 54 40.98 1.94 -44.81
C PRO A 54 40.60 3.14 -45.69
N GLU A 55 40.26 2.85 -46.95
CA GLU A 55 39.74 3.79 -47.93
C GLU A 55 38.55 4.60 -47.40
N GLN A 56 38.56 5.88 -47.76
CA GLN A 56 37.50 6.84 -47.50
C GLN A 56 36.29 6.47 -48.37
N LEU A 57 35.26 5.86 -47.78
CA LEU A 57 33.97 5.64 -48.46
C LEU A 57 33.31 6.99 -48.77
N GLU A 58 33.15 7.30 -50.06
CA GLU A 58 32.43 8.50 -50.55
C GLU A 58 30.94 8.45 -50.19
N LEU A 59 30.62 9.04 -49.03
CA LEU A 59 29.25 9.22 -48.53
C LEU A 59 28.41 10.20 -49.36
N ASP A 60 29.02 10.98 -50.25
CA ASP A 60 28.34 12.06 -50.97
C ASP A 60 27.67 11.60 -52.27
N GLY A 61 28.15 10.53 -52.91
CA GLY A 61 27.47 9.91 -54.06
C GLY A 61 26.14 9.23 -53.72
N TRP A 62 26.00 8.73 -52.48
CA TRP A 62 24.75 8.08 -52.03
C TRP A 62 23.67 9.11 -51.65
N LYS A 63 24.06 10.32 -51.20
CA LYS A 63 23.12 11.40 -50.88
C LYS A 63 22.47 12.00 -52.12
N THR A 64 23.20 12.09 -53.23
CA THR A 64 22.66 12.58 -54.51
C THR A 64 21.68 11.59 -55.12
N THR A 65 21.97 10.30 -55.02
CA THR A 65 21.11 9.22 -55.57
C THR A 65 19.77 9.09 -54.82
N MET A 66 19.74 9.35 -53.51
CA MET A 66 18.47 9.41 -52.75
C MET A 66 17.69 10.72 -52.95
N LYS A 67 18.35 11.82 -53.35
CA LYS A 67 17.68 13.10 -53.62
C LYS A 67 16.98 13.11 -54.98
N SER A 68 17.51 12.41 -55.99
CA SER A 68 16.89 12.33 -57.31
C SER A 68 15.67 11.40 -57.37
N SER A 69 15.55 10.46 -56.45
CA SER A 69 14.42 9.51 -56.38
C SER A 69 13.17 10.06 -55.67
N ILE A 70 13.25 11.26 -55.08
CA ILE A 70 12.13 11.91 -54.36
C ILE A 70 11.31 12.84 -55.28
N GLN A 71 11.72 13.02 -56.53
CA GLN A 71 11.12 14.00 -57.42
C GLN A 71 10.47 13.36 -58.65
N GLU A 72 9.65 12.32 -58.45
CA GLU A 72 8.62 11.94 -59.44
C GLU A 72 7.53 11.10 -58.77
N ASN A 73 6.28 11.37 -59.15
CA ASN A 73 5.02 10.71 -58.79
C ASN A 73 4.26 11.24 -57.56
N GLY A 74 3.65 12.41 -57.76
CA GLY A 74 2.39 12.76 -57.09
C GLY A 74 1.19 12.28 -57.90
N VAL A 75 0.43 11.30 -57.38
CA VAL A 75 -0.98 11.06 -57.73
C VAL A 75 -1.72 10.60 -56.46
N SER A 76 -2.90 11.18 -56.28
CA SER A 76 -3.83 11.02 -55.15
C SER A 76 -4.51 9.66 -55.09
N VAL A 77 -4.45 8.97 -53.93
CA VAL A 77 -5.51 8.06 -53.46
C VAL A 77 -5.62 8.23 -51.93
N VAL A 78 -6.82 8.55 -51.47
CA VAL A 78 -7.20 8.68 -50.06
C VAL A 78 -8.05 7.46 -49.72
N SER A 79 -7.43 6.42 -49.12
CA SER A 79 -8.11 5.44 -48.25
C SER A 79 -7.17 4.48 -47.48
N ASP A 80 -5.84 4.49 -47.70
CA ASP A 80 -4.94 3.43 -47.15
C ASP A 80 -4.00 3.89 -46.01
N LYS A 81 -4.09 5.14 -45.55
CA LYS A 81 -3.11 5.73 -44.62
C LYS A 81 -3.00 5.01 -43.27
N ASP A 82 -4.09 4.42 -42.78
CA ASP A 82 -4.09 3.75 -41.47
C ASP A 82 -3.45 2.35 -41.55
N GLU A 83 -3.61 1.65 -42.68
CA GLU A 83 -3.05 0.32 -42.90
C GLU A 83 -1.54 0.40 -43.20
N ASP A 84 -1.13 1.37 -44.01
CA ASP A 84 0.28 1.67 -44.28
C ASP A 84 1.04 2.12 -43.02
N SER A 85 0.38 2.87 -42.14
CA SER A 85 0.98 3.32 -40.88
C SER A 85 1.16 2.18 -39.86
N LEU A 86 0.22 1.22 -39.86
CA LEU A 86 0.32 -0.01 -39.06
C LEU A 86 1.44 -0.91 -39.57
N ALA A 87 1.55 -1.09 -40.89
CA ALA A 87 2.62 -1.84 -41.52
C ALA A 87 4.00 -1.22 -41.21
N ALA A 88 4.15 0.10 -41.39
CA ALA A 88 5.39 0.81 -41.04
C ALA A 88 5.77 0.69 -39.55
N THR A 89 4.76 0.61 -38.66
CA THR A 89 5.01 0.40 -37.23
C THR A 89 5.47 -1.04 -36.94
N ARG A 90 4.93 -2.05 -37.64
CA ARG A 90 5.38 -3.45 -37.53
C ARG A 90 6.81 -3.62 -38.03
N GLU A 91 7.14 -3.05 -39.18
CA GLU A 91 8.51 -3.06 -39.72
C GLU A 91 9.51 -2.38 -38.79
N LEU A 92 9.13 -1.24 -38.19
CA LEU A 92 9.96 -0.56 -37.19
C LEU A 92 10.28 -1.45 -35.98
N ILE A 93 9.30 -2.24 -35.53
CA ILE A 93 9.45 -3.18 -34.41
C ILE A 93 10.40 -4.32 -34.80
N GLU A 94 10.25 -4.89 -35.99
CA GLU A 94 11.13 -5.94 -36.50
C GLU A 94 12.57 -5.46 -36.68
N MET A 95 12.75 -4.26 -37.24
CA MET A 95 14.06 -3.62 -37.32
C MET A 95 14.69 -3.48 -35.92
N TRP A 96 13.91 -3.10 -34.90
CA TRP A 96 14.43 -2.99 -33.53
C TRP A 96 14.77 -4.34 -32.88
N ARG A 97 14.07 -5.42 -33.26
CA ARG A 97 14.43 -6.79 -32.86
C ARG A 97 15.77 -7.19 -33.48
N LEU A 98 15.96 -6.95 -34.77
CA LEU A 98 17.22 -7.25 -35.48
C LEU A 98 18.40 -6.47 -34.90
N LEU A 99 18.17 -5.22 -34.48
CA LEU A 99 19.17 -4.39 -33.80
C LEU A 99 19.44 -4.78 -32.33
N GLY A 100 18.86 -5.89 -31.85
CA GLY A 100 19.05 -6.39 -30.49
C GLY A 100 18.50 -5.46 -29.41
N LYS A 101 17.50 -4.64 -29.72
CA LYS A 101 16.84 -3.78 -28.73
C LYS A 101 15.78 -4.58 -27.96
N GLU A 102 15.52 -4.12 -26.73
CA GLU A 102 14.54 -4.70 -25.81
C GLU A 102 13.11 -4.52 -26.35
N VAL A 103 12.63 -5.52 -27.08
CA VAL A 103 11.31 -5.54 -27.74
C VAL A 103 10.55 -6.82 -27.34
N PRO A 104 9.27 -6.75 -26.99
CA PRO A 104 8.44 -7.93 -26.67
C PRO A 104 8.36 -8.94 -27.82
N GLU A 105 8.15 -10.22 -27.48
CA GLU A 105 7.93 -11.28 -28.47
C GLU A 105 6.53 -11.20 -29.08
N HIS A 106 5.52 -10.87 -28.27
CA HIS A 106 4.12 -10.80 -28.68
C HIS A 106 3.55 -9.42 -28.36
N ILE A 107 2.98 -8.74 -29.36
CA ILE A 107 2.36 -7.42 -29.22
C ILE A 107 0.92 -7.52 -29.71
N THR A 108 -0.03 -7.06 -28.90
CA THR A 108 -1.46 -7.08 -29.24
C THR A 108 -1.84 -5.89 -30.14
N GLU A 109 -2.97 -5.97 -30.86
CA GLU A 109 -3.44 -4.89 -31.74
C GLU A 109 -3.74 -3.58 -30.98
N GLU A 110 -4.24 -3.67 -29.75
CA GLU A 110 -4.46 -2.52 -28.87
C GLU A 110 -3.15 -1.81 -28.48
N GLU A 111 -2.10 -2.60 -28.21
CA GLU A 111 -0.76 -2.09 -27.90
C GLU A 111 -0.10 -1.47 -29.14
N LEU A 112 -0.40 -1.99 -30.34
CA LEU A 112 0.00 -1.38 -31.62
C LEU A 112 -0.66 -0.02 -31.83
N LYS A 113 -1.96 0.08 -31.57
CA LYS A 113 -2.69 1.36 -31.67
C LYS A 113 -2.14 2.41 -30.69
N THR A 114 -1.83 1.98 -29.47
CA THR A 114 -1.19 2.85 -28.45
C THR A 114 0.21 3.32 -28.89
N LEU A 115 0.95 2.48 -29.62
CA LEU A 115 2.25 2.85 -30.21
C LEU A 115 2.12 3.86 -31.35
N MET A 116 1.03 3.82 -32.12
CA MET A 116 0.76 4.81 -33.16
C MET A 116 0.48 6.18 -32.55
N GLU A 117 -0.32 6.22 -31.48
CA GLU A 117 -0.70 7.44 -30.76
C GLU A 117 0.51 8.13 -30.07
N CYS A 118 1.65 7.43 -29.93
CA CYS A 118 2.87 8.01 -29.39
C CYS A 118 3.54 8.99 -30.38
N ALA A 119 3.55 10.29 -30.04
CA ALA A 119 4.05 11.37 -30.89
C ALA A 119 5.57 11.36 -31.20
N SER A 120 6.41 10.61 -30.47
CA SER A 120 7.88 10.64 -30.65
C SER A 120 8.54 9.27 -30.69
N LYS A 121 9.65 9.14 -31.44
CA LYS A 121 10.47 7.91 -31.50
C LYS A 121 10.98 7.48 -30.12
N SER A 122 11.30 8.43 -29.23
CA SER A 122 11.73 8.15 -27.86
C SER A 122 10.59 7.64 -26.98
N ALA A 123 9.36 8.14 -27.15
CA ALA A 123 8.17 7.64 -26.47
C ALA A 123 7.86 6.19 -26.89
N LYS A 124 7.89 5.90 -28.20
CA LYS A 124 7.71 4.53 -28.74
C LYS A 124 8.75 3.55 -28.16
N LYS A 125 10.03 3.95 -28.11
CA LYS A 125 11.10 3.17 -27.50
C LYS A 125 10.88 2.91 -26.01
N LYS A 126 10.44 3.92 -25.26
CA LYS A 126 10.13 3.78 -23.83
C LYS A 126 8.96 2.82 -23.60
N TYR A 127 7.95 2.87 -24.44
CA TYR A 127 6.78 1.98 -24.36
C TYR A 127 7.14 0.53 -24.70
N LEU A 128 7.91 0.27 -25.76
CA LEU A 128 8.37 -1.09 -26.09
C LEU A 128 9.26 -1.68 -24.99
N ARG A 129 10.17 -0.89 -24.41
CA ARG A 129 10.95 -1.31 -23.24
C ARG A 129 10.05 -1.65 -22.05
N TYR A 130 8.99 -0.86 -21.81
CA TYR A 130 8.02 -1.14 -20.75
C TYR A 130 7.28 -2.47 -21.00
N LEU A 131 6.81 -2.72 -22.23
CA LEU A 131 6.17 -3.98 -22.59
C LEU A 131 7.13 -5.17 -22.44
N TYR A 132 8.39 -5.02 -22.87
CA TYR A 132 9.40 -6.08 -22.77
C TYR A 132 9.68 -6.41 -21.30
N GLY A 133 9.83 -5.39 -20.46
CA GLY A 133 9.98 -5.57 -19.02
C GLY A 133 8.78 -6.27 -18.39
N LYS A 134 7.55 -5.95 -18.83
CA LYS A 134 6.32 -6.62 -18.38
C LYS A 134 6.28 -8.10 -18.78
N GLU A 135 6.72 -8.44 -19.99
CA GLU A 135 6.81 -9.81 -20.47
C GLU A 135 7.88 -10.62 -19.70
N MET A 136 9.07 -10.05 -19.55
CA MET A 136 10.15 -10.67 -18.77
C MET A 136 9.76 -10.88 -17.31
N MET A 137 9.04 -9.95 -16.69
CA MET A 137 8.47 -10.14 -15.36
C MET A 137 7.44 -11.28 -15.30
N LYS A 138 6.61 -11.46 -16.34
CA LYS A 138 5.68 -12.59 -16.42
C LYS A 138 6.44 -13.92 -16.53
N LYS A 139 7.43 -14.00 -17.43
CA LYS A 139 8.29 -15.18 -17.61
C LYS A 139 9.04 -15.52 -16.33
N ALA A 140 9.68 -14.54 -15.68
CA ALA A 140 10.36 -14.73 -14.39
C ALA A 140 9.41 -15.19 -13.28
N LYS A 141 8.18 -14.66 -13.22
CA LYS A 141 7.16 -15.11 -12.27
C LYS A 141 6.72 -16.55 -12.53
N GLN A 142 6.58 -16.94 -13.79
CA GLN A 142 6.23 -18.30 -14.19
C GLN A 142 7.34 -19.28 -13.86
N MET A 143 8.59 -18.99 -14.24
CA MET A 143 9.77 -19.77 -13.86
C MET A 143 9.89 -19.91 -12.34
N LYS A 144 9.69 -18.82 -11.58
CA LYS A 144 9.70 -18.89 -10.11
C LYS A 144 8.57 -19.76 -9.55
N LYS A 145 7.39 -19.77 -10.17
CA LYS A 145 6.25 -20.61 -9.79
C LYS A 145 6.56 -22.09 -10.08
N GLU A 146 7.13 -22.39 -11.23
CA GLU A 146 7.57 -23.73 -11.63
C GLU A 146 8.70 -24.25 -10.75
N MET A 147 9.74 -23.45 -10.50
CA MET A 147 10.80 -23.79 -9.54
C MET A 147 10.24 -24.07 -8.14
N LYS A 148 9.28 -23.26 -7.67
CA LYS A 148 8.64 -23.49 -6.37
C LYS A 148 7.74 -24.73 -6.37
N ALA A 149 7.09 -25.05 -7.49
CA ALA A 149 6.29 -26.26 -7.65
C ALA A 149 7.18 -27.51 -7.69
N ALA A 150 8.26 -27.48 -8.47
CA ALA A 150 9.28 -28.52 -8.54
C ALA A 150 9.91 -28.77 -7.16
N ALA A 151 10.33 -27.72 -6.45
CA ALA A 151 10.86 -27.84 -5.09
C ALA A 151 9.82 -28.42 -4.10
N ARG A 152 8.52 -28.13 -4.28
CA ARG A 152 7.44 -28.73 -3.47
C ARG A 152 7.23 -30.20 -3.81
N GLU A 153 7.27 -30.58 -5.08
CA GLU A 153 7.15 -31.97 -5.52
C GLU A 153 8.37 -32.79 -5.10
N GLU A 154 9.58 -32.24 -5.20
CA GLU A 154 10.81 -32.84 -4.69
C GLU A 154 10.77 -33.01 -3.17
N ALA A 155 10.33 -31.99 -2.43
CA ALA A 155 10.13 -32.10 -0.98
C ALA A 155 9.07 -33.16 -0.61
N LYS A 156 8.00 -33.33 -1.43
CA LYS A 156 7.02 -34.41 -1.24
C LYS A 156 7.64 -35.79 -1.52
N ARG A 157 8.43 -35.93 -2.60
CA ARG A 157 9.11 -37.19 -2.95
C ARG A 157 10.15 -37.59 -1.91
N ALA A 158 10.95 -36.65 -1.42
CA ALA A 158 11.89 -36.87 -0.33
C ALA A 158 11.15 -37.34 0.95
N ARG A 159 10.00 -36.74 1.26
CA ARG A 159 9.14 -37.14 2.40
C ARG A 159 8.47 -38.50 2.25
N SER A 160 8.24 -38.99 1.04
CA SER A 160 7.69 -40.33 0.80
C SER A 160 8.74 -41.44 0.88
N LEU A 161 10.03 -41.10 0.86
CA LEU A 161 11.15 -42.04 0.98
C LEU A 161 11.66 -42.19 2.43
N GLU A 162 11.38 -41.22 3.30
CA GLU A 162 11.65 -41.28 4.75
C GLU A 162 10.55 -42.10 5.46
N PRO A 163 10.89 -43.14 6.25
CA PRO A 163 9.92 -43.79 7.13
C PRO A 163 9.46 -42.79 8.19
N SER A 164 8.16 -42.61 8.35
CA SER A 164 7.57 -41.58 9.20
C SER A 164 8.05 -41.65 10.66
N THR A 165 8.83 -40.66 11.11
CA THR A 165 8.58 -40.09 12.44
C THR A 165 7.30 -39.27 12.33
N GLY A 166 6.20 -39.76 12.91
CA GLY A 166 4.84 -39.21 12.77
C GLY A 166 4.61 -37.80 13.33
N GLU A 167 5.67 -37.04 13.60
CA GLU A 167 5.63 -35.69 14.17
C GLU A 167 5.51 -34.62 13.07
N GLU A 168 6.23 -34.71 11.95
CA GLU A 168 6.25 -33.65 10.94
C GLU A 168 4.98 -33.54 10.08
N GLN A 169 4.27 -34.66 9.84
CA GLN A 169 3.02 -34.63 9.05
C GLN A 169 1.86 -33.97 9.82
N ARG A 170 1.90 -34.02 11.15
CA ARG A 170 0.88 -33.41 12.01
C ARG A 170 0.91 -31.88 11.91
N ASP A 171 2.11 -31.30 11.81
CA ASP A 171 2.31 -29.85 11.78
C ASP A 171 1.65 -29.16 10.57
N PHE A 172 1.60 -29.80 9.40
CA PHE A 172 0.96 -29.22 8.21
C PHE A 172 -0.57 -29.13 8.34
N MET A 173 -1.20 -30.14 8.94
CA MET A 173 -2.64 -30.11 9.21
C MET A 173 -2.99 -29.06 10.26
N PHE A 174 -2.18 -28.97 11.32
CA PHE A 174 -2.35 -27.96 12.35
C PHE A 174 -2.17 -26.55 11.80
N LEU A 175 -1.22 -26.32 10.89
CA LEU A 175 -1.02 -25.00 10.27
C LEU A 175 -2.22 -24.57 9.41
N ARG A 176 -2.82 -25.48 8.63
CA ARG A 176 -4.03 -25.17 7.83
C ARG A 176 -5.26 -24.91 8.70
N LEU A 177 -5.42 -25.70 9.77
CA LEU A 177 -6.47 -25.47 10.77
C LEU A 177 -6.25 -24.12 11.45
N TRP A 178 -5.01 -23.78 11.80
CA TRP A 178 -4.64 -22.50 12.40
C TRP A 178 -5.00 -21.33 11.50
N ASP A 179 -4.72 -21.39 10.19
CA ASP A 179 -5.10 -20.34 9.24
C ASP A 179 -6.61 -20.15 9.15
N ARG A 180 -7.38 -21.26 9.12
CA ARG A 180 -8.85 -21.19 9.10
C ARG A 180 -9.38 -20.56 10.39
N GLN A 181 -8.94 -21.05 11.54
CA GLN A 181 -9.37 -20.54 12.84
C GLN A 181 -8.95 -19.08 13.03
N THR A 182 -7.76 -18.71 12.55
CA THR A 182 -7.28 -17.32 12.54
C THR A 182 -8.20 -16.44 11.70
N ASN A 183 -8.54 -16.86 10.47
CA ASN A 183 -9.46 -16.08 9.63
C ASN A 183 -10.84 -15.92 10.28
N ILE A 184 -11.36 -16.96 10.92
CA ILE A 184 -12.62 -16.89 11.68
C ILE A 184 -12.49 -15.88 12.82
N ALA A 185 -11.44 -15.97 13.64
CA ALA A 185 -11.20 -15.05 14.75
C ALA A 185 -11.04 -13.60 14.28
N LEU A 186 -10.31 -13.37 13.18
CA LEU A 186 -10.18 -12.04 12.57
C LEU A 186 -11.51 -11.53 12.00
N GLY A 187 -12.34 -12.42 11.44
CA GLY A 187 -13.69 -12.09 11.00
C GLY A 187 -14.59 -11.64 12.15
N TRP A 188 -14.57 -12.35 13.29
CA TRP A 188 -15.33 -11.96 14.48
C TRP A 188 -14.95 -10.58 15.01
N LYS A 189 -13.66 -10.23 15.00
CA LYS A 189 -13.21 -8.88 15.33
C LYS A 189 -13.76 -7.82 14.38
N GLY A 190 -13.78 -8.11 13.08
CA GLY A 190 -14.37 -7.21 12.09
C GLY A 190 -15.87 -7.01 12.31
N VAL A 191 -16.62 -8.08 12.59
CA VAL A 191 -18.06 -8.00 12.91
C VAL A 191 -18.29 -7.19 14.19
N GLN A 192 -17.49 -7.42 15.22
CA GLN A 192 -17.55 -6.64 16.46
C GLN A 192 -17.26 -5.15 16.21
N ALA A 193 -16.26 -4.85 15.37
CA ALA A 193 -15.95 -3.49 14.99
C ALA A 193 -17.08 -2.84 14.19
N MET A 194 -17.78 -3.57 13.31
CA MET A 194 -18.94 -3.02 12.59
C MET A 194 -20.10 -2.63 13.53
N GLN A 195 -20.25 -3.30 14.67
CA GLN A 195 -21.33 -3.01 15.63
C GLN A 195 -20.95 -1.96 16.66
N PHE A 196 -19.72 -2.00 17.18
CA PHE A 196 -19.29 -1.22 18.35
C PHE A 196 -17.98 -0.45 18.13
N GLY A 197 -17.34 -0.64 17.00
CA GLY A 197 -16.05 -0.03 16.69
C GLY A 197 -16.18 1.46 16.38
N GLN A 198 -15.14 2.22 16.72
CA GLN A 198 -15.03 3.61 16.34
C GLN A 198 -15.02 3.73 14.79
N PRO A 199 -15.83 4.62 14.19
CA PRO A 199 -15.81 4.84 12.75
C PRO A 199 -14.50 5.51 12.29
N LEU A 200 -13.93 4.99 11.19
CA LEU A 200 -12.85 5.62 10.44
C LEU A 200 -13.26 5.71 8.98
N VAL A 201 -13.24 6.92 8.43
CA VAL A 201 -13.76 7.19 7.10
C VAL A 201 -12.63 7.37 6.10
N PHE A 202 -12.73 6.69 4.97
CA PHE A 202 -11.98 6.97 3.75
C PHE A 202 -12.91 7.69 2.76
N ASP A 203 -12.60 8.95 2.46
CA ASP A 203 -13.39 9.80 1.56
C ASP A 203 -12.93 9.59 0.12
N MET A 204 -13.82 9.10 -0.76
CA MET A 204 -13.52 8.70 -2.14
C MET A 204 -13.92 9.73 -3.21
N ALA A 205 -14.19 10.99 -2.84
CA ALA A 205 -14.53 12.03 -3.83
C ALA A 205 -13.30 12.72 -4.45
N TYR A 206 -12.28 11.94 -4.84
CA TYR A 206 -11.02 12.42 -5.44
C TYR A 206 -10.70 11.78 -6.79
N ASP A 207 -11.64 11.05 -7.37
CA ASP A 207 -11.51 10.35 -8.66
C ASP A 207 -11.07 11.28 -9.79
N ASN A 208 -11.67 12.47 -9.86
CA ASN A 208 -11.41 13.48 -10.89
C ASN A 208 -10.02 14.11 -10.80
N TYR A 209 -9.31 13.96 -9.68
CA TYR A 209 -7.99 14.55 -9.45
C TYR A 209 -6.84 13.57 -9.73
N MET A 210 -7.13 12.31 -10.07
CA MET A 210 -6.13 11.25 -10.21
C MET A 210 -6.09 10.66 -11.61
N LYS A 211 -4.88 10.35 -12.08
CA LYS A 211 -4.71 9.54 -13.28
C LYS A 211 -5.10 8.08 -12.98
N PRO A 212 -5.45 7.27 -13.99
CA PRO A 212 -5.80 5.85 -13.79
C PRO A 212 -4.73 5.05 -13.02
N SER A 213 -3.45 5.34 -13.22
CA SER A 213 -2.36 4.69 -12.48
C SER A 213 -2.28 5.11 -11.00
N GLU A 214 -2.68 6.34 -10.66
CA GLU A 214 -2.74 6.84 -9.29
C GLU A 214 -3.96 6.29 -8.56
N LEU A 215 -5.09 6.17 -9.25
CA LEU A 215 -6.27 5.48 -8.76
C LEU A 215 -5.96 4.02 -8.37
N GLN A 216 -5.26 3.27 -9.23
CA GLN A 216 -4.82 1.90 -8.93
C GLN A 216 -3.92 1.81 -7.69
N ASN A 217 -3.04 2.80 -7.48
CA ASN A 217 -2.20 2.88 -6.29
C ASN A 217 -3.04 3.19 -5.04
N THR A 218 -4.01 4.10 -5.16
CA THR A 218 -4.95 4.45 -4.09
C THR A 218 -5.74 3.24 -3.63
N VAL A 219 -6.32 2.50 -4.58
CA VAL A 219 -7.03 1.25 -4.31
C VAL A 219 -6.11 0.23 -3.64
N SER A 220 -4.85 0.09 -4.11
CA SER A 220 -3.90 -0.81 -3.47
C SER A 220 -3.60 -0.43 -2.01
N GLN A 221 -3.48 0.87 -1.70
CA GLN A 221 -3.29 1.33 -0.31
C GLN A 221 -4.55 1.13 0.54
N LEU A 222 -5.76 1.26 -0.02
CA LEU A 222 -7.01 0.95 0.67
C LEU A 222 -7.09 -0.54 1.03
N LEU A 223 -6.70 -1.42 0.11
CA LEU A 223 -6.61 -2.87 0.35
C LEU A 223 -5.64 -3.19 1.51
N GLU A 224 -4.47 -2.56 1.51
CA GLU A 224 -3.51 -2.71 2.60
C GLU A 224 -4.07 -2.18 3.92
N SER A 225 -4.80 -1.06 3.87
CA SER A 225 -5.42 -0.44 5.04
C SER A 225 -6.45 -1.36 5.69
N GLU A 226 -7.36 -1.97 4.91
CA GLU A 226 -8.28 -3.00 5.40
C GLU A 226 -7.53 -4.17 6.03
N GLY A 227 -6.47 -4.65 5.37
CA GLY A 227 -5.67 -5.77 5.87
C GLY A 227 -4.98 -5.48 7.21
N TRP A 228 -4.50 -4.25 7.42
CA TRP A 228 -3.95 -3.82 8.71
C TRP A 228 -5.02 -3.68 9.80
N ASN A 229 -6.18 -3.13 9.45
CA ASN A 229 -7.30 -3.00 10.37
C ASN A 229 -7.78 -4.37 10.85
N ARG A 230 -8.01 -5.31 9.92
CA ARG A 230 -8.49 -6.66 10.24
C ARG A 230 -7.57 -7.42 11.21
N ARG A 231 -6.25 -7.20 11.13
CA ARG A 231 -5.25 -7.84 12.00
C ARG A 231 -5.11 -7.18 13.37
N ASN A 232 -5.72 -6.01 13.58
CA ASN A 232 -5.57 -5.29 14.83
C ASN A 232 -6.27 -6.03 16.00
N VAL A 233 -5.90 -5.68 17.22
CA VAL A 233 -6.59 -6.15 18.43
C VAL A 233 -7.95 -5.49 18.57
N ASP A 234 -8.05 -4.21 18.22
CA ASP A 234 -9.25 -3.38 18.34
C ASP A 234 -9.45 -2.57 17.04
N PRO A 235 -10.05 -3.19 16.00
CA PRO A 235 -10.21 -2.56 14.69
C PRO A 235 -11.15 -1.34 14.71
N PHE A 236 -10.99 -0.47 13.73
CA PHE A 236 -11.99 0.53 13.37
C PHE A 236 -13.14 -0.11 12.58
N HIS A 237 -14.31 0.50 12.66
CA HIS A 237 -15.34 0.33 11.63
C HIS A 237 -14.95 1.18 10.43
N ILE A 238 -14.46 0.57 9.36
CA ILE A 238 -14.08 1.28 8.15
C ILE A 238 -15.33 1.69 7.36
N TYR A 239 -15.39 2.98 6.99
CA TYR A 239 -16.38 3.54 6.08
C TYR A 239 -15.71 4.00 4.78
N PHE A 240 -16.24 3.55 3.66
CA PHE A 240 -15.94 4.09 2.33
C PHE A 240 -17.11 4.99 1.95
N CYS A 241 -16.89 6.31 2.03
CA CYS A 241 -17.91 7.32 1.74
C CYS A 241 -17.62 8.01 0.40
N ASN A 242 -18.66 8.63 -0.18
CA ASN A 242 -18.59 9.20 -1.53
C ASN A 242 -18.11 8.17 -2.57
N LEU A 243 -18.46 6.89 -2.38
CA LEU A 243 -18.12 5.82 -3.31
C LEU A 243 -19.29 5.65 -4.28
N GLU A 244 -19.24 6.34 -5.42
CA GLU A 244 -20.22 6.20 -6.49
C GLU A 244 -20.30 4.77 -7.00
N VAL A 245 -21.51 4.21 -7.08
CA VAL A 245 -21.73 2.90 -7.70
C VAL A 245 -21.34 2.97 -9.17
N ASP A 246 -20.59 1.96 -9.61
CA ASP A 246 -19.96 1.91 -10.93
C ASP A 246 -19.00 3.06 -11.25
N GLY A 247 -18.62 3.87 -10.26
CA GLY A 247 -17.57 4.88 -10.39
C GLY A 247 -16.17 4.28 -10.58
N ALA A 248 -15.17 5.14 -10.78
CA ALA A 248 -13.79 4.73 -11.03
C ALA A 248 -13.20 3.89 -9.87
N TYR A 249 -13.42 4.32 -8.62
CA TYR A 249 -13.02 3.56 -7.44
C TYR A 249 -13.75 2.23 -7.33
N HIS A 250 -15.08 2.22 -7.50
CA HIS A 250 -15.90 1.03 -7.34
C HIS A 250 -15.45 -0.08 -8.30
N ARG A 251 -15.29 0.25 -9.58
CA ARG A 251 -14.84 -0.71 -10.61
C ARG A 251 -13.49 -1.33 -10.27
N GLU A 252 -12.51 -0.52 -9.84
CA GLU A 252 -11.18 -1.02 -9.52
C GLU A 252 -11.17 -1.79 -8.18
N LEU A 253 -11.97 -1.40 -7.19
CA LEU A 253 -12.14 -2.15 -5.93
C LEU A 253 -12.75 -3.53 -6.20
N VAL A 254 -13.87 -3.59 -6.92
CA VAL A 254 -14.53 -4.86 -7.30
C VAL A 254 -13.58 -5.75 -8.09
N LYS A 255 -12.83 -5.20 -9.04
CA LYS A 255 -11.82 -5.95 -9.80
C LYS A 255 -10.71 -6.53 -8.92
N ARG A 256 -10.27 -5.81 -7.89
CA ARG A 256 -9.15 -6.22 -7.02
C ARG A 256 -9.57 -7.20 -5.92
N TYR A 257 -10.77 -7.01 -5.37
CA TYR A 257 -11.33 -7.92 -4.37
C TYR A 257 -12.03 -9.13 -4.97
N GLY A 258 -12.57 -9.01 -6.18
CA GLY A 258 -13.39 -10.04 -6.83
C GLY A 258 -14.59 -10.42 -5.95
N GLU A 259 -14.86 -11.71 -5.84
CA GLU A 259 -15.92 -12.29 -4.99
C GLU A 259 -15.79 -11.95 -3.49
N LYS A 260 -14.66 -11.37 -3.05
CA LYS A 260 -14.48 -10.98 -1.65
C LYS A 260 -15.07 -9.61 -1.34
N TRP A 261 -15.39 -8.80 -2.35
CA TRP A 261 -15.94 -7.45 -2.16
C TRP A 261 -17.18 -7.48 -1.26
N ASP A 262 -18.12 -8.37 -1.55
CA ASP A 262 -19.37 -8.53 -0.80
C ASP A 262 -19.17 -9.12 0.62
N LYS A 263 -17.98 -9.66 0.89
CA LYS A 263 -17.62 -10.29 2.17
C LYS A 263 -16.76 -9.39 3.06
N LEU A 264 -16.48 -8.16 2.62
CA LEU A 264 -15.70 -7.22 3.41
C LEU A 264 -16.50 -6.72 4.61
N LEU A 265 -15.85 -6.67 5.76
CA LEU A 265 -16.43 -6.19 7.02
C LEU A 265 -16.20 -4.68 7.15
N LEU A 266 -16.72 -3.94 6.17
CA LEU A 266 -16.68 -2.47 6.09
C LEU A 266 -18.00 -1.96 5.50
N THR A 267 -18.29 -0.68 5.70
CA THR A 267 -19.49 -0.05 5.15
C THR A 267 -19.13 0.82 3.96
N ALA A 268 -19.58 0.43 2.77
CA ALA A 268 -19.44 1.21 1.54
C ALA A 268 -20.75 1.95 1.23
N THR A 269 -20.67 3.25 0.91
CA THR A 269 -21.84 4.09 0.64
C THR A 269 -21.50 5.27 -0.26
N GLU A 270 -22.47 5.66 -1.10
CA GLU A 270 -22.41 6.87 -1.93
C GLU A 270 -22.53 8.16 -1.09
N LYS A 271 -23.09 8.07 0.12
CA LYS A 271 -23.36 9.23 0.97
C LYS A 271 -22.08 9.91 1.45
N SER A 272 -22.18 11.21 1.67
CA SER A 272 -21.09 12.00 2.24
C SER A 272 -20.94 11.71 3.74
N PRO A 273 -19.72 11.80 4.31
CA PRO A 273 -19.52 11.59 5.75
C PRO A 273 -20.37 12.51 6.62
N VAL A 274 -20.66 13.72 6.14
CA VAL A 274 -21.48 14.71 6.85
C VAL A 274 -22.97 14.38 6.88
N ASP A 275 -23.43 13.48 6.01
CA ASP A 275 -24.83 13.01 5.97
C ASP A 275 -25.04 11.80 6.91
N LEU A 276 -23.95 11.10 7.24
CA LEU A 276 -23.96 9.89 8.06
C LEU A 276 -23.69 10.19 9.54
N PHE A 277 -22.86 11.21 9.81
CA PHE A 277 -22.36 11.49 11.15
C PHE A 277 -22.58 12.95 11.56
N PRO A 278 -22.75 13.23 12.87
CA PRO A 278 -22.85 14.60 13.36
C PRO A 278 -21.57 15.39 13.06
N LYS A 279 -21.69 16.57 12.43
CA LYS A 279 -20.54 17.40 12.01
C LYS A 279 -19.55 17.68 13.15
N ASP A 280 -20.05 17.93 14.37
CA ASP A 280 -19.21 18.23 15.53
C ASP A 280 -18.36 17.05 16.01
N SER A 281 -18.71 15.82 15.60
CA SER A 281 -17.95 14.61 15.90
C SER A 281 -16.85 14.34 14.86
N ILE A 282 -16.86 15.03 13.72
CA ILE A 282 -15.99 14.76 12.58
C ILE A 282 -14.70 15.59 12.66
N ILE A 283 -13.56 14.94 12.39
CA ILE A 283 -12.27 15.59 12.20
C ILE A 283 -11.67 15.13 10.87
N TYR A 284 -11.48 16.07 9.95
CA TYR A 284 -10.81 15.80 8.68
C TYR A 284 -9.29 15.87 8.84
N LEU A 285 -8.60 14.76 8.61
CA LEU A 285 -7.14 14.68 8.69
C LEU A 285 -6.51 15.13 7.38
N THR A 286 -5.69 16.18 7.45
CA THR A 286 -4.93 16.69 6.29
C THR A 286 -3.62 17.30 6.76
N ALA A 287 -2.54 17.06 6.02
CA ALA A 287 -1.21 17.57 6.36
C ALA A 287 -1.15 19.11 6.30
N ASP A 288 -2.01 19.74 5.51
CA ASP A 288 -2.08 21.19 5.32
C ASP A 288 -2.88 21.91 6.42
N SER A 289 -3.44 21.17 7.40
CA SER A 289 -4.22 21.77 8.47
C SER A 289 -3.32 22.63 9.39
N PRO A 290 -3.75 23.84 9.78
CA PRO A 290 -3.03 24.64 10.77
C PRO A 290 -3.14 24.06 12.19
N ASN A 291 -4.14 23.22 12.46
CA ASN A 291 -4.35 22.65 13.79
C ASN A 291 -3.58 21.34 13.93
N VAL A 292 -2.69 21.26 14.91
CA VAL A 292 -1.88 20.07 15.17
C VAL A 292 -2.61 19.11 16.11
N MET A 293 -2.77 17.86 15.70
CA MET A 293 -3.33 16.79 16.53
C MET A 293 -2.39 16.49 17.70
N THR A 294 -2.85 16.72 18.92
CA THR A 294 -2.05 16.48 20.13
C THR A 294 -2.41 15.17 20.82
N THR A 295 -3.69 14.80 20.82
CA THR A 295 -4.21 13.60 21.49
C THR A 295 -5.25 12.92 20.61
N PHE A 296 -5.20 11.60 20.54
CA PHE A 296 -6.23 10.79 19.88
C PHE A 296 -7.51 10.78 20.69
N LYS A 297 -8.64 11.07 20.03
CA LYS A 297 -9.97 11.21 20.63
C LYS A 297 -10.83 10.02 20.19
N HIS A 298 -11.21 9.16 21.13
CA HIS A 298 -12.02 7.97 20.84
C HIS A 298 -13.50 8.29 20.56
N ASP A 299 -13.97 9.49 20.91
CA ASP A 299 -15.32 10.00 20.66
C ASP A 299 -15.48 10.70 19.30
N LYS A 300 -14.38 10.85 18.54
CA LYS A 300 -14.38 11.55 17.25
C LYS A 300 -14.27 10.58 16.09
N ILE A 301 -14.73 11.03 14.93
CA ILE A 301 -14.72 10.29 13.67
C ILE A 301 -13.70 10.95 12.76
N TYR A 302 -12.64 10.21 12.47
CA TYR A 302 -11.56 10.71 11.64
C TYR A 302 -11.85 10.43 10.16
N ILE A 303 -11.65 11.43 9.31
CA ILE A 303 -11.74 11.30 7.84
C ILE A 303 -10.32 11.37 7.26
N ILE A 304 -10.00 10.41 6.39
CA ILE A 304 -8.79 10.40 5.56
C ILE A 304 -9.25 10.54 4.09
N GLY A 305 -8.69 11.50 3.36
CA GLY A 305 -8.93 11.61 1.92
C GLY A 305 -8.26 10.47 1.16
N SER A 306 -9.03 9.70 0.39
CA SER A 306 -8.53 8.58 -0.44
C SER A 306 -7.85 9.10 -1.70
N PHE A 307 -6.74 9.82 -1.55
CA PHE A 307 -6.12 10.55 -2.63
C PHE A 307 -4.61 10.28 -2.66
N VAL A 308 -4.12 9.76 -3.79
CA VAL A 308 -2.68 9.58 -4.03
C VAL A 308 -2.25 10.50 -5.15
N ASP A 309 -1.53 11.56 -4.77
CA ASP A 309 -1.00 12.52 -5.73
C ASP A 309 0.53 12.47 -5.75
N LYS A 310 1.11 12.16 -6.91
CA LYS A 310 2.57 12.20 -7.12
C LYS A 310 3.08 13.60 -7.43
N ASN A 311 2.21 14.49 -7.89
CA ASN A 311 2.53 15.87 -8.26
C ASN A 311 2.22 16.88 -7.13
N THR A 312 1.73 16.41 -5.98
CA THR A 312 1.48 17.19 -4.76
C THR A 312 0.60 18.43 -5.01
N GLN A 313 -0.69 18.22 -5.31
CA GLN A 313 -1.72 19.24 -5.19
C GLN A 313 -1.95 19.54 -3.71
N THR A 314 -1.33 20.61 -3.21
CA THR A 314 -1.48 21.05 -1.83
C THR A 314 -2.87 21.63 -1.59
N GLY A 315 -3.44 21.38 -0.42
CA GLY A 315 -4.65 22.04 0.06
C GLY A 315 -5.98 21.51 -0.49
N THR A 316 -6.01 20.51 -1.38
CA THR A 316 -7.28 19.99 -1.95
C THR A 316 -8.23 19.47 -0.87
N SER A 317 -7.73 18.62 0.03
CA SER A 317 -8.52 18.06 1.13
C SER A 317 -8.86 19.11 2.20
N LEU A 318 -7.95 20.04 2.48
CA LEU A 318 -8.20 21.16 3.39
C LEU A 318 -9.31 22.07 2.86
N ALA A 319 -9.27 22.42 1.57
CA ALA A 319 -10.28 23.24 0.94
C ALA A 319 -11.65 22.56 0.91
N LYS A 320 -11.69 21.23 0.73
CA LYS A 320 -12.93 20.44 0.82
C LYS A 320 -13.51 20.47 2.24
N ALA A 321 -12.69 20.20 3.26
CA ALA A 321 -13.11 20.22 4.65
C ALA A 321 -13.61 21.60 5.10
N LYS A 322 -12.91 22.68 4.70
CA LYS A 322 -13.33 24.06 4.98
C LYS A 322 -14.66 24.41 4.31
N ARG A 323 -14.88 24.01 3.05
CA ARG A 323 -16.17 24.22 2.36
C ARG A 323 -17.34 23.53 3.06
N GLN A 324 -17.08 22.44 3.76
CA GLN A 324 -18.08 21.70 4.53
C GLN A 324 -18.16 22.13 6.01
N ASN A 325 -17.40 23.15 6.42
CA ASN A 325 -17.28 23.64 7.80
C ASN A 325 -16.89 22.53 8.80
N LEU A 326 -15.95 21.67 8.41
CA LEU A 326 -15.43 20.59 9.27
C LEU A 326 -14.19 21.01 10.02
N ALA A 327 -14.03 20.50 11.25
CA ALA A 327 -12.77 20.62 11.97
C ALA A 327 -11.67 19.85 11.23
N THR A 328 -10.47 20.44 11.16
CA THR A 328 -9.32 19.82 10.51
C THR A 328 -8.16 19.68 11.47
N GLU A 329 -7.40 18.59 11.39
CA GLU A 329 -6.19 18.36 12.18
C GLU A 329 -5.08 17.76 11.30
N CYS A 330 -3.82 18.09 11.56
CA CYS A 330 -2.64 17.46 10.97
C CYS A 330 -1.87 16.64 12.01
N LEU A 331 -1.10 15.64 11.56
CA LEU A 331 -0.25 14.88 12.48
C LEU A 331 0.92 15.74 12.99
N PRO A 332 1.36 15.59 14.24
CA PRO A 332 2.44 16.37 14.86
C PRO A 332 3.84 15.94 14.37
N LEU A 333 4.04 15.77 13.06
CA LEU A 333 5.27 15.22 12.50
C LEU A 333 6.48 16.08 12.87
N ASP A 334 6.38 17.40 12.74
CA ASP A 334 7.46 18.34 13.06
C ASP A 334 7.83 18.41 14.54
N LYS A 335 6.94 17.95 15.42
CA LYS A 335 7.19 17.90 16.86
C LYS A 335 8.04 16.70 17.26
N TYR A 336 7.88 15.58 16.56
CA TYR A 336 8.46 14.29 16.94
C TYR A 336 9.54 13.81 15.99
N LEU A 337 9.60 14.29 14.75
CA LEU A 337 10.51 13.82 13.72
C LEU A 337 11.30 14.99 13.14
N GLN A 338 12.62 14.83 13.05
CA GLN A 338 13.46 15.74 12.28
C GLN A 338 13.33 15.38 10.81
N TRP A 339 12.50 16.15 10.09
CA TRP A 339 12.15 15.88 8.71
C TRP A 339 13.29 16.27 7.76
N ASP A 340 13.70 15.37 6.87
CA ASP A 340 14.80 15.64 5.93
C ASP A 340 14.30 15.77 4.48
N VAL A 341 13.58 14.76 4.00
CA VAL A 341 13.35 14.57 2.57
C VAL A 341 11.91 14.16 2.28
N GLY A 342 11.34 14.80 1.26
CA GLY A 342 10.03 14.46 0.70
C GLY A 342 8.87 15.15 1.42
N ASN A 343 7.67 14.91 0.90
CA ASN A 343 6.45 15.52 1.42
C ASN A 343 5.98 14.87 2.72
N LYS A 344 5.33 15.67 3.57
CA LYS A 344 4.67 15.24 4.82
C LYS A 344 3.33 14.53 4.60
N ASN A 345 2.92 14.38 3.34
CA ASN A 345 1.78 13.58 2.95
C ASN A 345 2.14 12.09 3.10
N LEU A 346 1.50 11.44 4.07
CA LEU A 346 1.64 10.00 4.30
C LEU A 346 0.62 9.22 3.47
N THR A 347 0.92 7.96 3.19
CA THR A 347 0.01 7.07 2.44
C THR A 347 -1.16 6.59 3.30
N LEU A 348 -2.23 6.10 2.68
CA LEU A 348 -3.44 5.67 3.40
C LEU A 348 -3.15 4.55 4.40
N ASP A 349 -2.31 3.59 4.00
CA ASP A 349 -1.87 2.48 4.84
C ASP A 349 -1.02 2.97 6.04
N GLN A 350 -0.18 4.00 5.84
CA GLN A 350 0.60 4.61 6.92
C GLN A 350 -0.33 5.31 7.91
N MET A 351 -1.28 6.10 7.40
CA MET A 351 -2.26 6.82 8.22
C MET A 351 -3.06 5.87 9.12
N ILE A 352 -3.63 4.80 8.57
CA ILE A 352 -4.40 3.87 9.41
C ILE A 352 -3.53 3.14 10.42
N ARG A 353 -2.28 2.78 10.09
CA ARG A 353 -1.37 2.13 11.05
C ARG A 353 -1.02 3.06 12.21
N ILE A 354 -0.80 4.35 11.94
CA ILE A 354 -0.59 5.38 12.96
C ILE A 354 -1.83 5.50 13.84
N LEU A 355 -3.02 5.67 13.25
CA LEU A 355 -4.26 5.83 14.00
C LEU A 355 -4.61 4.59 14.84
N LEU A 356 -4.42 3.39 14.29
CA LEU A 356 -4.61 2.14 15.03
C LEU A 356 -3.67 2.03 16.23
N CYS A 357 -2.40 2.44 16.06
CA CYS A 357 -1.45 2.47 17.18
C CYS A 357 -1.87 3.48 18.25
N LEU A 358 -2.26 4.69 17.83
CA LEU A 358 -2.71 5.74 18.74
C LEU A 358 -3.99 5.33 19.49
N LYS A 359 -4.93 4.65 18.82
CA LYS A 359 -6.14 4.11 19.44
C LYS A 359 -5.81 3.14 20.57
N ASN A 360 -4.79 2.29 20.36
CA ASN A 360 -4.39 1.26 21.32
C ASN A 360 -3.47 1.78 22.44
N THR A 361 -2.51 2.65 22.14
CA THR A 361 -1.45 3.03 23.09
C THR A 361 -1.46 4.50 23.46
N GLY A 362 -2.05 5.36 22.62
CA GLY A 362 -2.00 6.82 22.78
C GLY A 362 -0.59 7.42 22.68
N ASN A 363 0.41 6.65 22.25
CA ASN A 363 1.81 7.09 22.20
C ASN A 363 2.24 7.44 20.76
N TRP A 364 2.56 8.72 20.55
CA TRP A 364 3.06 9.24 19.28
C TRP A 364 4.39 8.65 18.84
N GLU A 365 5.33 8.39 19.75
CA GLU A 365 6.64 7.83 19.40
C GLU A 365 6.50 6.40 18.85
N GLU A 366 5.56 5.62 19.36
CA GLU A 366 5.28 4.28 18.83
C GLU A 366 4.54 4.34 17.50
N ALA A 367 3.55 5.23 17.38
CA ALA A 367 2.76 5.38 16.17
C ALA A 367 3.62 5.89 15.00
N LEU A 368 4.52 6.84 15.25
CA LEU A 368 5.36 7.43 14.21
C LEU A 368 6.47 6.49 13.71
N LYS A 369 6.68 5.32 14.31
CA LYS A 369 7.53 4.24 13.75
C LYS A 369 7.04 3.76 12.39
N PHE A 370 5.77 4.00 12.05
CA PHE A 370 5.20 3.67 10.76
C PHE A 370 5.52 4.70 9.66
N VAL A 371 6.10 5.84 10.02
CA VAL A 371 6.66 6.78 9.05
C VAL A 371 7.97 6.20 8.49
N PRO A 372 8.18 6.22 7.16
CA PRO A 372 9.40 5.68 6.56
C PRO A 372 10.66 6.41 7.03
N ARG A 373 11.64 5.66 7.55
CA ARG A 373 12.93 6.19 8.03
C ARG A 373 13.69 7.03 7.01
N ARG A 374 13.51 6.79 5.71
CA ARG A 374 14.14 7.59 4.65
C ARG A 374 13.68 9.05 4.58
N LYS A 375 12.59 9.40 5.28
CA LYS A 375 12.03 10.77 5.30
C LYS A 375 12.54 11.61 6.47
N HIS A 376 13.21 11.02 7.46
CA HIS A 376 13.60 11.70 8.70
C HIS A 376 14.91 11.15 9.31
N THR A 377 15.70 12.00 9.93
CA THR A 377 17.05 11.68 10.44
C THR A 377 17.01 11.13 11.87
N GLY A 378 15.94 11.39 12.59
CA GLY A 378 15.77 10.96 13.97
C GLY A 378 14.44 11.38 14.58
N TYR A 379 14.22 10.95 15.81
CA TYR A 379 13.16 11.46 16.66
C TYR A 379 13.69 12.68 17.42
N LEU A 380 12.93 13.76 17.45
CA LEU A 380 13.25 14.91 18.28
C LEU A 380 12.98 14.54 19.73
N GLU A 381 13.96 14.76 20.62
CA GLU A 381 13.75 14.61 22.05
C GLU A 381 12.68 15.62 22.50
N VAL A 382 11.52 15.12 22.91
CA VAL A 382 10.50 15.97 23.52
C VAL A 382 11.06 16.43 24.86
N PRO A 383 11.26 17.75 25.10
CA PRO A 383 11.84 18.22 26.36
C PRO A 383 11.03 17.69 27.55
N GLU A 384 11.70 16.99 28.48
CA GLU A 384 11.10 16.29 29.63
C GLU A 384 10.17 17.19 30.48
N HIS A 385 10.38 18.50 30.44
CA HIS A 385 9.53 19.50 31.09
C HIS A 385 8.05 19.42 30.67
N SER A 386 7.78 19.03 29.42
CA SER A 386 6.42 18.88 28.89
C SER A 386 5.73 17.65 29.46
N GLN A 387 6.47 16.54 29.61
CA GLN A 387 5.94 15.29 30.13
C GLN A 387 5.64 15.39 31.64
N ALA A 388 6.48 16.13 32.38
CA ALA A 388 6.25 16.43 33.79
C ALA A 388 4.99 17.30 34.00
N ALA A 389 4.75 18.29 33.14
CA ALA A 389 3.53 19.10 33.17
C ALA A 389 2.27 18.27 32.87
N PHE A 390 2.32 17.39 31.87
CA PHE A 390 1.21 16.47 31.56
C PHE A 390 0.93 15.46 32.67
N ARG A 391 1.98 14.92 33.33
CA ARG A 391 1.84 14.05 34.51
C ARG A 391 1.26 14.78 35.71
N LYS A 392 1.67 16.04 35.95
CA LYS A 392 1.09 16.91 37.00
C LYS A 392 -0.38 17.21 36.72
N LEU A 393 -0.74 17.52 35.47
CA LEU A 393 -2.13 17.82 35.07
C LEU A 393 -3.05 16.61 35.15
N LYS A 394 -2.55 15.40 34.83
CA LYS A 394 -3.28 14.15 35.06
C LYS A 394 -3.50 13.92 36.56
N LYS A 395 -2.47 14.08 37.40
CA LYS A 395 -2.60 13.95 38.87
C LYS A 395 -3.61 14.93 39.46
N THR A 396 -3.65 16.19 39.03
CA THR A 396 -4.63 17.17 39.54
C THR A 396 -6.06 16.88 39.08
N LYS A 397 -6.28 16.36 37.86
CA LYS A 397 -7.61 15.92 37.42
C LYS A 397 -8.11 14.70 38.22
N THR A 398 -7.26 13.72 38.49
CA THR A 398 -7.64 12.55 39.31
C THR A 398 -7.88 12.91 40.78
N LEU A 399 -7.12 13.87 41.33
CA LEU A 399 -7.32 14.34 42.71
C LEU A 399 -8.62 15.16 42.86
N ASN A 400 -8.96 15.98 41.86
CA ASN A 400 -10.19 16.77 41.85
C ASN A 400 -11.45 15.91 41.61
N SER A 401 -11.35 14.80 40.88
CA SER A 401 -12.48 13.86 40.75
C SER A 401 -12.72 13.07 42.05
N PHE A 402 -11.68 12.76 42.83
CA PHE A 402 -11.82 12.13 44.14
C PHE A 402 -12.40 13.08 45.20
N ARG A 403 -12.05 14.37 45.18
CA ARG A 403 -12.58 15.35 46.14
C ARG A 403 -14.06 15.73 45.90
N LYS A 404 -14.58 15.59 44.68
CA LYS A 404 -16.00 15.86 44.38
C LYS A 404 -16.94 14.70 44.72
N GLY A 405 -16.44 13.53 45.11
CA GLY A 405 -17.24 12.32 45.36
C GLY A 405 -17.50 11.95 46.83
N SER A 406 -17.02 12.71 47.82
CA SER A 406 -17.05 12.27 49.23
C SER A 406 -17.75 13.22 50.21
N LEU A 407 -18.74 14.00 49.77
CA LEU A 407 -19.56 14.83 50.68
C LEU A 407 -21.01 14.83 50.21
N ASN A 408 -21.79 13.83 50.65
CA ASN A 408 -23.19 13.97 51.09
C ASN A 408 -23.84 12.58 51.27
N VAL A 409 -23.80 12.04 52.49
CA VAL A 409 -24.87 11.18 53.00
C VAL A 409 -25.19 11.68 54.41
N HIS A 410 -26.14 12.60 54.48
CA HIS A 410 -26.78 13.00 55.73
C HIS A 410 -27.71 11.88 56.18
N MET A 411 -27.50 11.40 57.40
CA MET A 411 -28.42 10.52 58.12
C MET A 411 -29.76 11.21 58.33
N TRP A 412 -30.86 10.62 57.87
CA TRP A 412 -32.19 10.89 58.39
C TRP A 412 -32.61 9.75 59.30
N LYS A 413 -32.69 10.06 60.60
CA LYS A 413 -33.49 9.34 61.59
C LYS A 413 -34.79 10.11 61.77
N ARG A 414 -35.91 9.54 61.32
CA ARG A 414 -37.14 9.34 62.10
C ARG A 414 -38.16 8.58 61.26
#